data_AF-A0A2E6ULA7-F1
#
_entry.id   AF-A0A2E6ULA7-F1
#
_cell.length_a   1.000
_cell.length_b   1.000
_cell.length_c   1.000
_cell.angle_alpha   90.00
_cell.angle_beta   90.00
_cell.angle_gamma   90.00
#
_symmetry.space_group_name_H-M   'P 1'
#
loop_
_entity.id
_entity.type
_entity.pdbx_description
1 polymer ?
#
loop_
_entity_poly.entity_id
_entity_poly.type
_entity_poly.pdbx_seq_one_letter_code
_entity_poly.pdbx_strand_id
1 'polypeptide(L)'
;MLQLAFVVGHVRLIGMDVQDTDIWTARSIAQKTLSMAMVVADDCQAGELLGSSARRPVIEALGSNEFAHDHLGMRQESMRRRWRGLVGLAADRPRALGFHRLDDGLRGLEYDLGCDKSTLSCNLAAWRERDDSLVLVGTGSRPSGRDPIVSIQIPYLTEWLLWTAEARAYCTSGLFDQIGYQMIRDLAQKLIRERSPAPSSILPVAEGARMLGSGYVSSRRVERGGVQRRMMAKERRQMRRERQAWEEWRILHA
;
A
#
# COMPACT_ATOMS: atom_id res chain seq x y z
N MET A 1 17.79 -19.06 -25.25
CA MET A 1 17.82 -17.87 -24.37
C MET A 1 16.90 -16.82 -24.96
N LEU A 2 15.63 -16.78 -24.54
CA LEU A 2 14.68 -15.75 -24.95
C LEU A 2 14.46 -14.82 -23.75
N GLN A 3 15.03 -13.61 -23.82
CA GLN A 3 14.68 -12.51 -22.93
C GLN A 3 13.29 -12.00 -23.35
N LEU A 4 12.25 -12.44 -22.63
CA LEU A 4 10.95 -11.78 -22.66
C LEU A 4 11.04 -10.51 -21.81
N ALA A 5 11.37 -9.39 -22.46
CA ALA A 5 11.21 -8.06 -21.91
C ALA A 5 9.72 -7.72 -21.85
N PHE A 6 9.03 -8.18 -20.79
CA PHE A 6 7.73 -7.63 -20.42
C PHE A 6 7.98 -6.26 -19.76
N VAL A 7 8.00 -5.22 -20.58
CA VAL A 7 7.87 -3.84 -20.12
C VAL A 7 6.43 -3.65 -19.67
N VAL A 8 6.14 -3.99 -18.41
CA VAL A 8 4.86 -3.66 -17.78
C VAL A 8 4.93 -2.18 -17.42
N GLY A 9 4.52 -1.35 -18.38
CA GLY A 9 4.24 0.05 -18.13
C GLY A 9 3.24 0.16 -16.97
N HIS A 10 3.60 1.00 -16.01
CA HIS A 10 2.75 1.44 -14.93
C HIS A 10 1.36 1.79 -15.50
N VAL A 11 0.35 0.96 -15.21
CA VAL A 11 -1.04 1.39 -15.36
C VAL A 11 -1.24 2.42 -14.26
N ARG A 12 -0.94 3.68 -14.60
CA ARG A 12 -1.42 4.82 -13.85
C ARG A 12 -2.91 4.58 -13.64
N LEU A 13 -3.33 4.41 -12.39
CA LEU A 13 -4.69 4.75 -11.98
C LEU A 13 -5.00 6.23 -12.29
N ILE A 14 -3.98 7.03 -12.61
CA ILE A 14 -3.99 8.44 -13.05
C ILE A 14 -4.41 8.59 -14.52
N GLY A 15 -5.49 7.93 -14.93
CA GLY A 15 -6.02 7.97 -16.30
C GLY A 15 -7.40 7.35 -16.45
N MET A 16 -7.81 6.52 -15.49
CA MET A 16 -9.23 6.32 -15.20
C MET A 16 -9.62 7.45 -14.26
N ASP A 17 -10.66 8.19 -14.63
CA ASP A 17 -11.30 9.11 -13.70
C ASP A 17 -11.70 8.32 -12.44
N VAL A 18 -10.92 8.47 -11.37
CA VAL A 18 -11.15 7.76 -10.10
C VAL A 18 -12.53 8.12 -9.52
N GLN A 19 -13.14 9.21 -10.02
CA GLN A 19 -14.50 9.59 -9.66
C GLN A 19 -15.58 8.65 -10.22
N ASP A 20 -15.30 7.87 -11.29
CA ASP A 20 -16.27 6.97 -11.93
C ASP A 20 -16.02 5.47 -11.67
N THR A 21 -14.92 5.10 -11.03
CA THR A 21 -14.64 3.69 -10.71
C THR A 21 -15.28 3.31 -9.38
N ASP A 22 -16.22 2.37 -9.40
CA ASP A 22 -16.81 1.85 -8.17
C ASP A 22 -15.72 1.21 -7.27
N ILE A 23 -15.92 1.33 -5.95
CA ILE A 23 -14.93 0.88 -4.95
C ILE A 23 -14.55 -0.61 -5.08
N TRP A 24 -15.44 -1.46 -5.61
CA TRP A 24 -15.16 -2.89 -5.78
C TRP A 24 -14.24 -3.13 -6.96
N THR A 25 -14.45 -2.40 -8.05
CA THR A 25 -13.53 -2.37 -9.19
C THR A 25 -12.16 -1.84 -8.77
N ALA A 26 -12.10 -0.73 -8.02
CA ALA A 26 -10.85 -0.19 -7.48
C ALA A 26 -10.11 -1.22 -6.60
N ARG A 27 -10.85 -1.93 -5.73
CA ARG A 27 -10.29 -2.99 -4.88
C ARG A 27 -9.74 -4.16 -5.70
N SER A 28 -10.47 -4.59 -6.73
CA SER A 28 -10.05 -5.67 -7.62
C SER A 28 -8.75 -5.31 -8.36
N ILE A 29 -8.66 -4.08 -8.88
CA ILE A 29 -7.45 -3.58 -9.53
C ILE A 29 -6.29 -3.56 -8.55
N ALA A 30 -6.46 -2.97 -7.35
CA ALA A 30 -5.40 -2.92 -6.35
C ALA A 30 -4.88 -4.32 -5.95
N GLN A 31 -5.78 -5.30 -5.80
CA GLN A 31 -5.38 -6.68 -5.50
C GLN A 31 -4.61 -7.34 -6.65
N LYS A 32 -5.00 -7.09 -7.90
CA LYS A 32 -4.28 -7.57 -9.09
C LYS A 32 -2.90 -6.92 -9.17
N THR A 33 -2.79 -5.61 -8.96
CA THR A 33 -1.52 -4.88 -8.95
C THR A 33 -0.56 -5.45 -7.90
N LEU A 34 -1.02 -5.67 -6.66
CA LEU A 34 -0.20 -6.31 -5.63
C LEU A 34 0.23 -7.73 -6.05
N SER A 35 -0.67 -8.50 -6.66
CA SER A 35 -0.36 -9.87 -7.11
C SER A 35 0.69 -9.87 -8.22
N MET A 36 0.64 -8.92 -9.16
CA MET A 36 1.69 -8.75 -10.18
C MET A 36 3.03 -8.37 -9.54
N ALA A 37 3.05 -7.45 -8.56
CA ALA A 37 4.26 -7.10 -7.84
C ALA A 37 4.86 -8.32 -7.10
N MET A 38 4.01 -9.19 -6.54
CA MET A 38 4.46 -10.45 -5.92
C MET A 38 5.16 -11.38 -6.93
N VAL A 39 4.62 -11.50 -8.14
CA VAL A 39 5.22 -12.28 -9.25
C VAL A 39 6.56 -11.66 -9.70
N VAL A 40 6.63 -10.34 -9.89
CA VAL A 40 7.89 -9.64 -10.24
C VAL A 40 8.98 -9.90 -9.19
N ALA A 41 8.58 -10.03 -7.93
CA ALA A 41 9.47 -10.33 -6.81
C ALA A 41 9.71 -11.84 -6.58
N ASP A 42 9.50 -12.67 -7.61
CA ASP A 42 9.73 -14.12 -7.60
C ASP A 42 8.79 -14.84 -6.60
N ASP A 43 7.49 -14.66 -6.85
CA ASP A 43 6.34 -15.25 -6.12
C ASP A 43 6.41 -15.08 -4.59
N CYS A 44 6.87 -13.91 -4.15
CA CYS A 44 6.95 -13.58 -2.73
C CYS A 44 5.56 -13.37 -2.11
N GLN A 45 5.48 -13.45 -0.78
CA GLN A 45 4.23 -13.15 -0.07
C GLN A 45 4.00 -11.63 0.05
N ALA A 46 2.73 -11.21 0.10
CA ALA A 46 2.37 -9.80 0.27
C ALA A 46 3.05 -9.12 1.47
N GLY A 47 3.30 -9.85 2.57
CA GLY A 47 4.00 -9.34 3.74
C GLY A 47 5.50 -9.06 3.53
N GLU A 48 6.12 -9.60 2.49
CA GLU A 48 7.53 -9.34 2.15
C GLU A 48 7.67 -7.99 1.43
N LEU A 49 6.68 -7.64 0.59
CA LEU A 49 6.57 -6.33 -0.06
C LEU A 49 5.99 -5.28 0.89
N LEU A 50 4.86 -5.56 1.54
CA LEU A 50 4.11 -4.63 2.38
C LEU A 50 4.07 -5.05 3.86
N GLY A 51 5.20 -5.49 4.40
CA GLY A 51 5.37 -5.70 5.83
C GLY A 51 5.20 -4.40 6.65
N SER A 52 5.19 -4.51 7.98
CA SER A 52 5.03 -3.34 8.87
C SER A 52 6.04 -2.24 8.58
N SER A 53 7.31 -2.58 8.36
CA SER A 53 8.38 -1.61 8.05
C SER A 53 8.17 -0.85 6.74
N ALA A 54 7.45 -1.43 5.78
CA ALA A 54 7.17 -0.80 4.49
C ALA A 54 5.95 0.11 4.56
N ARG A 55 4.93 -0.30 5.32
CA ARG A 55 3.66 0.44 5.44
C ARG A 55 3.73 1.58 6.45
N ARG A 56 4.43 1.38 7.57
CA ARG A 56 4.49 2.36 8.66
C ARG A 56 4.88 3.77 8.19
N PRO A 57 5.90 3.97 7.33
CA PRO A 57 6.25 5.30 6.82
C PRO A 57 5.11 5.99 6.06
N VAL A 58 4.35 5.24 5.27
CA VAL A 58 3.18 5.74 4.53
C VAL A 58 2.07 6.13 5.51
N ILE A 59 1.77 5.23 6.46
CA ILE A 59 0.74 5.44 7.51
C ILE A 59 1.07 6.67 8.37
N GLU A 60 2.32 6.78 8.82
CA GLU A 60 2.78 7.89 9.68
C GLU A 60 2.75 9.22 8.93
N ALA A 61 3.18 9.26 7.67
CA ALA A 61 3.15 10.49 6.88
C ALA A 61 1.71 10.96 6.63
N LEU A 62 0.84 10.06 6.17
CA LEU A 62 -0.53 10.39 5.80
C LEU A 62 -1.45 10.62 7.02
N GLY A 63 -1.18 9.94 8.13
CA GLY A 63 -1.89 10.09 9.40
C GLY A 63 -1.30 11.17 10.32
N SER A 64 -0.28 11.91 9.88
CA SER A 64 0.35 12.96 10.69
C SER A 64 -0.62 14.12 10.96
N ASN A 65 -0.41 14.81 12.08
CA ASN A 65 -1.24 15.98 12.41
C ASN A 65 -1.04 17.09 11.40
N GLU A 66 0.20 17.28 10.98
CA GLU A 66 0.67 18.28 10.03
C GLU A 66 -0.01 18.03 8.68
N PHE A 67 0.06 16.81 8.14
CA PHE A 67 -0.61 16.49 6.87
C PHE A 67 -2.13 16.72 6.94
N ALA A 68 -2.78 16.22 7.99
CA ALA A 68 -4.23 16.37 8.14
C ALA A 68 -4.66 17.84 8.32
N HIS A 69 -3.86 18.65 8.99
CA HIS A 69 -4.12 20.08 9.16
C HIS A 69 -3.88 20.84 7.86
N ASP A 70 -2.67 20.75 7.30
CA ASP A 70 -2.17 21.62 6.24
C ASP A 70 -2.78 21.26 4.87
N HIS A 71 -3.02 19.98 4.61
CA HIS A 71 -3.51 19.52 3.30
C HIS A 71 -4.98 19.15 3.29
N LEU A 72 -5.52 18.66 4.41
CA LEU A 72 -6.91 18.21 4.49
C LEU A 72 -7.83 19.25 5.14
N GLY A 73 -7.26 20.30 5.75
CA GLY A 73 -8.03 21.36 6.42
C GLY A 73 -8.67 20.91 7.73
N MET A 74 -8.21 19.80 8.33
CA MET A 74 -8.77 19.26 9.56
C MET A 74 -8.29 20.05 10.79
N ARG A 75 -9.00 21.14 11.11
CA ARG A 75 -8.64 22.06 12.20
C ARG A 75 -8.80 21.46 13.60
N GLN A 76 -9.78 20.59 13.81
CA GLN A 76 -10.04 19.96 15.11
C GLN A 76 -9.15 18.74 15.34
N GLU A 77 -8.56 18.62 16.53
CA GLU A 77 -7.72 17.48 16.89
C GLU A 77 -8.49 16.15 16.86
N SER A 78 -9.75 16.14 17.28
CA SER A 78 -10.63 14.97 17.24
C SER A 78 -10.83 14.45 15.81
N MET A 79 -10.98 15.36 14.83
CA MET A 79 -11.09 15.03 13.42
C MET A 79 -9.78 14.45 12.87
N ARG A 80 -8.63 15.04 13.22
CA ARG A 80 -7.30 14.51 12.86
C ARG A 80 -7.03 13.13 13.47
N ARG A 81 -7.46 12.91 14.71
CA ARG A 81 -7.33 11.61 15.39
C ARG A 81 -8.14 10.53 14.68
N ARG A 82 -9.38 10.83 14.28
CA ARG A 82 -10.24 9.92 13.50
C ARG A 82 -9.64 9.63 12.12
N TRP A 83 -9.11 10.64 11.44
CA TRP A 83 -8.41 10.46 10.17
C TRP A 83 -7.21 9.51 10.33
N ARG A 84 -6.33 9.77 11.32
CA ARG A 84 -5.19 8.89 11.62
C ARG A 84 -5.62 7.45 11.91
N GLY A 85 -6.67 7.27 12.72
CA GLY A 85 -7.22 5.96 13.03
C GLY A 85 -7.69 5.24 11.76
N LEU A 86 -8.44 5.94 10.89
CA LEU A 86 -8.92 5.38 9.63
C LEU A 86 -7.77 5.00 8.68
N VAL A 87 -6.74 5.85 8.56
CA VAL A 87 -5.51 5.53 7.80
C VAL A 87 -4.84 4.26 8.33
N GLY A 88 -4.76 4.11 9.66
CA GLY A 88 -4.24 2.90 10.31
C GLY A 88 -5.04 1.65 9.98
N LEU A 89 -6.36 1.71 10.11
CA LEU A 89 -7.28 0.60 9.81
C LEU A 89 -7.25 0.20 8.32
N ALA A 90 -7.17 1.18 7.43
CA ALA A 90 -7.11 0.98 5.98
C ALA A 90 -5.76 0.40 5.51
N ALA A 91 -4.76 0.36 6.38
CA ALA A 91 -3.43 -0.18 6.11
C ALA A 91 -2.96 -1.16 7.20
N ASP A 92 -3.89 -1.83 7.89
CA ASP A 92 -3.65 -2.71 9.05
C ASP A 92 -2.88 -4.00 8.69
N ARG A 93 -3.20 -4.63 7.55
CA ARG A 93 -2.52 -5.80 6.98
C ARG A 93 -2.04 -5.58 5.52
N PRO A 94 -1.07 -6.35 5.01
CA PRO A 94 -0.47 -6.12 3.69
C PRO A 94 -1.48 -6.04 2.54
N ARG A 95 -2.58 -6.82 2.63
CA ARG A 95 -3.68 -6.86 1.65
C ARG A 95 -4.80 -5.84 1.91
N ALA A 96 -4.65 -4.94 2.89
CA ALA A 96 -5.62 -3.88 3.14
C ALA A 96 -5.60 -2.85 2.02
N LEU A 97 -4.41 -2.45 1.57
CA LEU A 97 -4.20 -1.62 0.37
C LEU A 97 -5.02 -0.31 0.37
N GLY A 98 -5.24 0.31 1.53
CA GLY A 98 -6.05 1.52 1.64
C GLY A 98 -7.56 1.25 1.77
N PHE A 99 -7.97 -0.01 1.88
CA PHE A 99 -9.36 -0.42 2.08
C PHE A 99 -9.59 -0.95 3.50
N HIS A 100 -10.69 -0.54 4.10
CA HIS A 100 -11.20 -1.09 5.35
C HIS A 100 -12.61 -1.64 5.12
N ARG A 101 -12.83 -2.90 5.51
CA ARG A 101 -14.12 -3.58 5.40
C ARG A 101 -14.87 -3.42 6.72
N LEU A 102 -16.17 -3.15 6.63
CA LEU A 102 -17.05 -2.92 7.76
C LEU A 102 -18.10 -4.03 7.82
N ASP A 103 -17.80 -5.08 8.58
CA ASP A 103 -18.69 -6.25 8.65
C ASP A 103 -20.02 -5.91 9.35
N ASP A 104 -19.99 -5.09 10.40
CA ASP A 104 -21.18 -4.61 11.14
C ASP A 104 -21.63 -3.20 10.71
N GLY A 105 -21.21 -2.78 9.51
CA GLY A 105 -21.35 -1.41 9.04
C GLY A 105 -20.63 -0.40 9.95
N LEU A 106 -21.16 0.82 10.06
CA LEU A 106 -20.49 1.89 10.82
C LEU A 106 -20.32 1.60 12.31
N ARG A 107 -21.08 0.67 12.90
CA ARG A 107 -20.97 0.35 14.33
C ARG A 107 -19.60 -0.23 14.71
N GLY A 108 -19.01 -1.05 13.84
CA GLY A 108 -17.65 -1.57 14.08
C GLY A 108 -16.63 -0.43 14.12
N LEU A 109 -16.78 0.56 13.24
CA LEU A 109 -15.88 1.70 13.15
C LEU A 109 -16.05 2.70 14.30
N GLU A 110 -17.22 2.76 14.94
CA GLU A 110 -17.42 3.56 16.16
C GLU A 110 -16.48 3.10 17.28
N TYR A 111 -16.37 1.78 17.47
CA TYR A 111 -15.49 1.19 18.48
C TYR A 111 -14.02 1.47 18.14
N ASP A 112 -13.61 1.21 16.89
CA ASP A 112 -12.22 1.36 16.49
C ASP A 112 -11.72 2.81 16.50
N LEU A 113 -12.61 3.78 16.21
CA LEU A 113 -12.26 5.21 16.17
C LEU A 113 -12.67 5.99 17.43
N GLY A 114 -13.40 5.36 18.35
CA GLY A 114 -13.90 5.98 19.57
C GLY A 114 -14.82 7.18 19.32
N CYS A 115 -15.74 7.08 18.34
CA CYS A 115 -16.69 8.15 18.03
C CYS A 115 -18.08 7.61 17.69
N ASP A 116 -19.11 8.42 17.93
CA ASP A 116 -20.48 8.03 17.60
C ASP A 116 -20.74 8.01 16.09
N LYS A 117 -21.75 7.24 15.68
CA LYS A 117 -22.15 7.00 14.30
C LYS A 117 -22.54 8.28 13.58
N SER A 118 -23.16 9.24 14.27
CA SER A 118 -23.62 10.48 13.63
C SER A 118 -22.41 11.32 13.22
N THR A 119 -21.46 11.51 14.14
CA THR A 119 -20.19 12.18 13.86
C THR A 119 -19.40 11.47 12.76
N LEU A 120 -19.33 10.14 12.80
CA LEU A 120 -18.64 9.35 11.79
C LEU A 120 -19.29 9.48 10.41
N SER A 121 -20.63 9.41 10.35
CA SER A 121 -21.38 9.57 9.10
C SER A 121 -21.17 10.96 8.50
N CYS A 122 -21.19 12.01 9.32
CA CYS A 122 -20.93 13.38 8.87
C CYS A 122 -19.49 13.55 8.37
N ASN A 123 -18.49 13.01 9.07
CA ASN A 123 -17.10 13.07 8.61
C ASN A 123 -16.92 12.34 7.26
N LEU A 124 -17.48 11.14 7.11
CA LEU A 124 -17.38 10.37 5.86
C LEU A 124 -18.07 11.08 4.69
N ALA A 125 -19.24 11.68 4.92
CA ALA A 125 -19.91 12.50 3.91
C ALA A 125 -19.03 13.70 3.52
N ALA A 126 -18.56 14.47 4.50
CA ALA A 126 -17.70 15.63 4.26
C ALA A 126 -16.39 15.27 3.57
N TRP A 127 -15.79 14.10 3.85
CA TRP A 127 -14.57 13.63 3.20
C TRP A 127 -14.80 13.14 1.77
N ARG A 128 -15.97 12.55 1.50
CA ARG A 128 -16.38 12.08 0.18
C ARG A 128 -16.76 13.24 -0.75
N GLU A 129 -17.45 14.25 -0.23
CA GLU A 129 -17.97 15.39 -1.01
C GLU A 129 -16.89 16.40 -1.44
N ARG A 130 -15.66 16.23 -0.98
CA ARG A 130 -14.54 17.06 -1.43
C ARG A 130 -14.18 16.77 -2.89
N ASP A 131 -13.73 17.79 -3.59
CA ASP A 131 -13.26 17.70 -4.98
C ASP A 131 -12.21 16.60 -5.18
N ASP A 132 -11.34 16.39 -4.17
CA ASP A 132 -10.29 15.38 -4.19
C ASP A 132 -10.71 14.02 -3.60
N SER A 133 -11.96 13.88 -3.16
CA SER A 133 -12.56 12.66 -2.59
C SER A 133 -11.61 11.90 -1.67
N LEU A 134 -11.42 12.41 -0.45
CA LEU A 134 -10.48 11.82 0.53
C LEU A 134 -10.81 10.37 0.85
N VAL A 135 -12.09 10.01 0.77
CA VAL A 135 -12.58 8.64 0.94
C VAL A 135 -13.58 8.28 -0.13
N LEU A 136 -13.55 7.02 -0.57
CA LEU A 136 -14.63 6.39 -1.30
C LEU A 136 -15.36 5.41 -0.38
N VAL A 137 -16.67 5.28 -0.59
CA VAL A 137 -17.54 4.51 0.30
C VAL A 137 -18.29 3.47 -0.53
N GLY A 138 -18.17 2.22 -0.13
CA GLY A 138 -18.93 1.09 -0.67
C GLY A 138 -20.17 0.82 0.13
N THR A 139 -21.30 0.71 -0.56
CA THR A 139 -22.57 0.33 0.03
C THR A 139 -22.87 -1.14 -0.26
N GLY A 140 -23.41 -1.84 0.73
CA GLY A 140 -23.97 -3.18 0.54
C GLY A 140 -25.44 -3.07 0.14
N SER A 141 -26.01 -4.13 -0.41
CA SER A 141 -27.45 -4.18 -0.69
C SER A 141 -28.20 -4.69 0.54
N ARG A 142 -29.26 -4.00 0.96
CA ARG A 142 -30.24 -4.55 1.91
C ARG A 142 -31.61 -4.75 1.27
N PRO A 143 -32.35 -5.83 1.63
CA PRO A 143 -33.71 -6.05 1.14
C PRO A 143 -34.70 -4.94 1.52
N SER A 144 -34.44 -4.22 2.62
CA SER A 144 -35.23 -3.08 3.05
C SER A 144 -34.38 -2.05 3.81
N GLY A 145 -34.71 -0.77 3.63
CA GLY A 145 -34.04 0.36 4.27
C GLY A 145 -32.86 0.93 3.47
N ARG A 146 -32.08 1.83 4.11
CA ARG A 146 -30.90 2.45 3.49
C ARG A 146 -29.75 1.44 3.43
N ASP A 147 -29.12 1.37 2.27
CA ASP A 147 -27.95 0.54 2.05
C ASP A 147 -26.82 0.89 3.04
N PRO A 148 -26.31 -0.10 3.80
CA PRO A 148 -25.28 0.13 4.79
C PRO A 148 -23.94 0.39 4.10
N ILE A 149 -23.11 1.23 4.72
CA ILE A 149 -21.71 1.35 4.35
C ILE A 149 -21.00 0.07 4.79
N VAL A 150 -20.35 -0.63 3.86
CA VAL A 150 -19.67 -1.92 4.08
C VAL A 150 -18.17 -1.88 3.75
N SER A 151 -17.71 -0.82 3.08
CA SER A 151 -16.30 -0.64 2.77
C SER A 151 -15.96 0.85 2.70
N ILE A 152 -14.75 1.18 3.12
CA ILE A 152 -14.16 2.51 2.96
C ILE A 152 -12.83 2.32 2.23
N GLN A 153 -12.52 3.20 1.29
CA GLN A 153 -11.21 3.30 0.66
C GLN A 153 -10.65 4.70 0.88
N ILE A 154 -9.35 4.80 1.13
CA ILE A 154 -8.59 6.05 1.01
C ILE A 154 -7.77 5.96 -0.29
N PRO A 155 -8.17 6.66 -1.38
CA PRO A 155 -7.54 6.52 -2.69
C PRO A 155 -6.04 6.84 -2.66
N TYR A 156 -5.65 7.95 -2.04
CA TYR A 156 -4.24 8.36 -1.97
C TYR A 156 -3.38 7.39 -1.13
N LEU A 157 -3.94 6.77 -0.10
CA LEU A 157 -3.27 5.69 0.63
C LEU A 157 -3.09 4.44 -0.23
N THR A 158 -4.10 4.11 -1.04
CA THR A 158 -4.06 2.98 -1.98
C THR A 158 -2.90 3.15 -2.96
N GLU A 159 -2.80 4.33 -3.57
CA GLU A 159 -1.73 4.70 -4.50
C GLU A 159 -0.35 4.48 -3.88
N TRP A 160 -0.08 5.05 -2.70
CA TRP A 160 1.21 4.95 -2.04
C TRP A 160 1.56 3.54 -1.57
N LEU A 161 0.58 2.75 -1.13
CA LEU A 161 0.80 1.35 -0.77
C LEU A 161 1.12 0.50 -2.00
N LEU A 162 0.45 0.73 -3.13
CA LEU A 162 0.74 0.02 -4.37
C LEU A 162 2.12 0.40 -4.92
N TRP A 163 2.45 1.70 -4.97
CA TRP A 163 3.78 2.16 -5.36
C TRP A 163 4.87 1.54 -4.48
N THR A 164 4.66 1.52 -3.15
CA THR A 164 5.62 0.90 -2.22
C THR A 164 5.80 -0.59 -2.52
N ALA A 165 4.73 -1.31 -2.84
CA ALA A 165 4.81 -2.73 -3.18
C ALA A 165 5.60 -2.96 -4.48
N GLU A 166 5.27 -2.22 -5.53
CA GLU A 166 5.91 -2.32 -6.84
C GLU A 166 7.39 -1.92 -6.79
N ALA A 167 7.72 -0.76 -6.20
CA ALA A 167 9.11 -0.31 -6.07
C ALA A 167 9.96 -1.32 -5.28
N ARG A 168 9.39 -1.91 -4.23
CA ARG A 168 10.07 -2.98 -3.48
C ARG A 168 10.19 -4.27 -4.28
N ALA A 169 9.23 -4.58 -5.15
CA ALA A 169 9.30 -5.73 -6.04
C ALA A 169 10.44 -5.58 -7.04
N TYR A 170 10.56 -4.42 -7.71
CA TYR A 170 11.67 -4.13 -8.62
C TYR A 170 13.04 -4.10 -7.92
N CYS A 171 13.10 -3.56 -6.70
CA CYS A 171 14.31 -3.65 -5.88
C CYS A 171 14.69 -5.11 -5.55
N THR A 172 13.69 -5.99 -5.38
CA THR A 172 13.89 -7.40 -5.02
C THR A 172 14.18 -8.30 -6.22
N SER A 173 13.67 -7.97 -7.41
CA SER A 173 13.86 -8.74 -8.64
C SER A 173 15.29 -8.68 -9.17
N GLY A 174 16.14 -7.80 -8.62
CA GLY A 174 17.51 -7.62 -9.07
C GLY A 174 17.63 -6.74 -10.31
N LEU A 175 16.56 -6.02 -10.68
CA LEU A 175 16.63 -5.02 -11.74
C LEU A 175 17.71 -3.98 -11.39
N PHE A 176 18.61 -3.73 -12.33
CA PHE A 176 19.75 -2.84 -12.10
C PHE A 176 19.30 -1.38 -11.92
N ASP A 177 20.11 -0.62 -11.18
CA ASP A 177 19.93 0.82 -10.91
C ASP A 177 18.60 1.21 -10.25
N GLN A 178 17.92 0.31 -9.55
CA GLN A 178 16.68 0.66 -8.86
C GLN A 178 16.90 1.21 -7.45
N ILE A 179 16.02 2.12 -7.03
CA ILE A 179 15.98 2.64 -5.65
C ILE A 179 15.93 1.51 -4.60
N GLY A 180 16.71 1.66 -3.53
CA GLY A 180 16.72 0.75 -2.39
C GLY A 180 15.55 0.95 -1.42
N TYR A 181 15.34 0.01 -0.49
CA TYR A 181 14.26 0.09 0.50
C TYR A 181 14.32 1.35 1.36
N GLN A 182 15.52 1.83 1.68
CA GLN A 182 15.69 3.05 2.46
C GLN A 182 15.21 4.27 1.67
N MET A 183 15.59 4.36 0.39
CA MET A 183 15.16 5.46 -0.48
C MET A 183 13.65 5.41 -0.78
N ILE A 184 13.08 4.22 -0.95
CA ILE A 184 11.62 4.03 -1.10
C ILE A 184 10.87 4.63 0.10
N ARG A 185 11.35 4.33 1.32
CA ARG A 185 10.78 4.88 2.55
C ARG A 185 10.84 6.40 2.57
N ASP A 186 12.02 6.95 2.32
CA ASP A 186 12.27 8.38 2.48
C ASP A 186 11.51 9.19 1.41
N LEU A 187 11.39 8.65 0.19
CA LEU A 187 10.56 9.21 -0.87
C LEU A 187 9.08 9.22 -0.48
N ALA A 188 8.56 8.10 0.03
CA ALA A 188 7.17 8.04 0.48
C ALA A 188 6.88 9.09 1.55
N GLN A 189 7.74 9.21 2.57
CA GLN A 189 7.54 10.20 3.63
C GLN A 189 7.59 11.63 3.11
N LYS A 190 8.58 11.97 2.26
CA LYS A 190 8.74 13.31 1.71
C LYS A 190 7.56 13.69 0.82
N LEU A 191 7.29 12.87 -0.20
CA LEU A 191 6.31 13.20 -1.23
C LEU A 191 4.87 13.16 -0.70
N ILE A 192 4.55 12.27 0.25
CA ILE A 192 3.25 12.31 0.94
C ILE A 192 3.08 13.63 1.70
N ARG A 193 4.10 14.07 2.44
CA ARG A 193 4.05 15.35 3.18
C ARG A 193 3.95 16.57 2.27
N GLU A 194 4.39 16.46 1.03
CA GLU A 194 4.23 17.49 0.00
C GLU A 194 2.92 17.33 -0.79
N ARG A 195 2.09 16.34 -0.44
CA ARG A 195 0.87 15.94 -1.16
C ARG A 195 1.12 15.70 -2.66
N SER A 196 2.30 15.19 -2.98
CA SER A 196 2.71 14.84 -4.34
C SER A 196 2.22 13.45 -4.74
N PRO A 197 1.90 13.19 -6.02
CA PRO A 197 1.59 11.84 -6.47
C PRO A 197 2.79 10.92 -6.30
N ALA A 198 2.53 9.61 -6.22
CA ALA A 198 3.59 8.62 -6.26
C ALA A 198 4.34 8.70 -7.61
N PRO A 199 5.68 8.62 -7.61
CA PRO A 199 6.45 8.61 -8.85
C PRO A 199 6.29 7.26 -9.56
N SER A 200 7.01 7.06 -10.67
CA SER A 200 7.13 5.72 -11.27
C SER A 200 7.69 4.72 -10.25
N SER A 201 7.16 3.49 -10.25
CA SER A 201 7.65 2.40 -9.41
C SER A 201 8.98 1.82 -9.92
N ILE A 202 9.25 1.96 -11.23
CA ILE A 202 10.58 1.76 -11.81
C ILE A 202 11.27 3.11 -11.72
N LEU A 203 12.16 3.28 -10.74
CA LEU A 203 12.81 4.54 -10.45
C LEU A 203 14.33 4.34 -10.32
N PRO A 204 15.12 4.98 -11.21
CA PRO A 204 16.57 4.99 -11.10
C PRO A 204 17.07 5.63 -9.81
N VAL A 205 18.19 5.14 -9.25
CA VAL A 205 18.80 5.69 -8.01
C VAL A 205 19.10 7.18 -8.14
N ALA A 206 19.62 7.60 -9.29
CA ALA A 206 19.94 9.01 -9.55
C ALA A 206 18.70 9.90 -9.53
N GLU A 207 17.58 9.40 -10.06
CA GLU A 207 16.32 10.14 -10.08
C GLU A 207 15.70 10.23 -8.69
N GLY A 208 15.64 9.12 -7.95
CA GLY A 208 15.19 9.13 -6.56
C GLY A 208 16.02 10.06 -5.67
N ALA A 209 17.34 10.10 -5.86
CA ALA A 209 18.21 11.03 -5.15
C ALA A 209 17.91 12.51 -5.47
N ARG A 210 17.64 12.84 -6.75
CA ARG A 210 17.21 14.20 -7.14
C ARG A 210 15.91 14.61 -6.46
N MET A 211 14.93 13.70 -6.41
CA MET A 211 13.65 13.94 -5.74
C MET A 211 13.83 14.18 -4.23
N LEU A 212 14.79 13.50 -3.58
CA LEU A 212 15.09 13.71 -2.17
C LEU A 212 15.87 15.02 -1.90
N GLY A 213 16.66 15.49 -2.87
CA GLY A 213 17.41 16.75 -2.80
C GLY A 213 18.92 16.55 -2.62
N SER A 214 19.71 17.61 -2.84
CA SER A 214 21.18 17.52 -3.01
C SER A 214 21.98 17.04 -1.79
N GLY A 215 21.34 16.88 -0.63
CA GLY A 215 21.96 16.37 0.60
C GLY A 215 21.71 14.88 0.89
N TYR A 216 21.03 14.14 0.02
CA TYR A 216 20.68 12.75 0.31
C TYR A 216 21.92 11.82 0.25
N VAL A 217 22.43 11.43 1.42
CA VAL A 217 23.48 10.40 1.56
C VAL A 217 22.82 9.05 1.84
N SER A 218 22.69 8.22 0.81
CA SER A 218 22.23 6.84 0.98
C SER A 218 23.19 6.05 1.86
N SER A 219 22.71 5.54 3.00
CA SER A 219 23.45 4.58 3.84
C SER A 219 23.52 3.20 3.17
N ARG A 220 24.24 3.11 2.03
CA ARG A 220 24.41 1.89 1.21
C ARG A 220 25.03 0.70 1.97
N ARG A 221 25.62 0.92 3.15
CA ARG A 221 26.31 -0.11 3.93
C ARG A 221 25.37 -1.13 4.58
N VAL A 222 24.12 -0.76 4.88
CA VAL A 222 23.16 -1.65 5.57
C VAL A 222 22.40 -2.56 4.59
N GLU A 223 22.16 -2.08 3.36
CA GLU A 223 21.31 -2.78 2.38
C GLU A 223 21.99 -4.02 1.79
N ARG A 224 23.30 -4.00 1.49
CA ARG A 224 24.02 -5.20 0.98
C ARG A 224 23.96 -6.38 1.95
N GLY A 225 24.08 -6.12 3.25
CA GLY A 225 23.98 -7.15 4.29
C GLY A 225 22.56 -7.70 4.49
N GLY A 226 21.53 -6.95 4.08
CA GLY A 226 20.13 -7.40 4.07
C GLY A 226 19.79 -8.25 2.84
N VAL A 227 20.29 -7.85 1.67
CA VAL A 227 20.14 -8.59 0.40
C VAL A 227 20.80 -9.97 0.51
N GLN A 228 22.04 -10.04 1.02
CA GLN A 228 22.75 -11.30 1.26
C GLN A 228 21.97 -12.23 2.20
N ARG A 229 21.41 -11.68 3.29
CA ARG A 229 20.62 -12.47 4.25
C ARG A 229 19.31 -12.97 3.67
N ARG A 230 18.67 -12.21 2.77
CA ARG A 230 17.45 -12.63 2.07
C ARG A 230 17.72 -13.65 0.98
N MET A 231 18.84 -13.54 0.26
CA MET A 231 19.31 -14.55 -0.68
C MET A 231 19.56 -15.89 0.02
N MET A 232 20.27 -15.88 1.15
CA MET A 232 20.48 -17.06 1.99
C MET A 232 19.16 -17.61 2.57
N ALA A 233 18.18 -16.74 2.88
CA ALA A 233 16.85 -17.18 3.32
C ALA A 233 16.03 -17.79 2.17
N LYS A 234 16.17 -17.28 0.93
CA LYS A 234 15.57 -17.86 -0.29
C LYS A 234 16.13 -19.26 -0.56
N GLU A 235 17.45 -19.43 -0.54
CA GLU A 235 18.10 -20.75 -0.71
C GLU A 235 17.61 -21.76 0.34
N ARG A 236 17.46 -21.32 1.60
CA ARG A 236 16.93 -22.17 2.67
C ARG A 236 15.46 -22.58 2.44
N ARG A 237 14.64 -21.71 1.86
CA ARG A 237 13.24 -22.04 1.54
C ARG A 237 13.17 -22.99 0.34
N GLN A 238 14.01 -22.78 -0.67
CA GLN A 238 14.11 -23.66 -1.82
C GLN A 238 14.56 -25.07 -1.40
N MET A 239 15.62 -25.18 -0.60
CA MET A 239 16.07 -26.46 -0.05
C MET A 239 14.98 -27.18 0.78
N ARG A 240 14.14 -26.45 1.51
CA ARG A 240 13.01 -27.05 2.26
C ARG A 240 11.95 -27.61 1.33
N ARG A 241 11.60 -26.87 0.27
CA ARG A 241 10.63 -27.32 -0.75
C ARG A 241 11.16 -28.56 -1.49
N GLU A 242 12.43 -28.54 -1.88
CA GLU A 242 13.08 -29.68 -2.54
C GLU A 242 13.14 -30.92 -1.63
N ARG A 243 13.44 -30.75 -0.33
CA ARG A 243 13.36 -31.85 0.65
C ARG A 243 11.95 -32.39 0.81
N GLN A 244 10.94 -31.53 0.94
CA GLN A 244 9.54 -31.95 1.04
C GLN A 244 9.08 -32.69 -0.21
N ALA A 245 9.40 -32.18 -1.39
CA ALA A 245 9.08 -32.84 -2.67
C ALA A 245 9.75 -34.22 -2.78
N TRP A 246 11.00 -34.35 -2.31
CA TRP A 246 11.69 -35.64 -2.23
C TRP A 246 11.07 -36.60 -1.21
N GLU A 247 10.62 -36.09 -0.07
CA GLU A 247 9.90 -36.87 0.95
C GLU A 247 8.56 -37.39 0.42
N GLU A 248 7.77 -36.53 -0.24
CA GLU A 248 6.50 -36.90 -0.86
C GLU A 248 6.70 -37.91 -1.99
N TRP A 249 7.69 -37.70 -2.87
CA TRP A 249 8.00 -38.65 -3.94
C TRP A 249 8.36 -40.03 -3.41
N ARG A 250 9.19 -40.10 -2.35
CA ARG A 250 9.59 -41.35 -1.70
C ARG A 250 8.41 -42.09 -1.05
N ILE A 251 7.46 -41.38 -0.45
CA ILE A 251 6.26 -42.00 0.14
C ILE A 251 5.34 -42.57 -0.96
N LEU A 252 5.23 -41.90 -2.11
CA LEU A 252 4.38 -42.34 -3.22
C LEU A 252 4.92 -43.54 -4.01
N HIS A 253 6.22 -43.84 -3.88
CA HIS A 253 6.91 -44.89 -4.64
C HIS A 253 7.54 -45.96 -3.74
N ALA A 254 7.16 -46.01 -2.45
CA ALA A 254 7.48 -47.08 -1.51
C ALA A 254 6.25 -47.96 -1.28
#